data_AF-A0A176ZD38-F1
#
_entry.id   AF-A0A176ZD38-F1
#
_cell.length_a   1.000
_cell.length_b   1.000
_cell.length_c   1.000
_cell.angle_alpha   90.00
_cell.angle_beta   90.00
_cell.angle_gamma   90.00
#
_symmetry.space_group_name_H-M   'P 1'
#
loop_
_entity.id
_entity.type
_entity.pdbx_description
1 polymer ?
#
loop_
_entity_poly.entity_id
_entity_poly.type
_entity_poly.pdbx_seq_one_letter_code
_entity_poly.pdbx_strand_id
1 'polypeptide(L)' 'MNMLRKPAVLKKTGLSYPTIYRYMQAGKFPLPVQLGPNSVAWIEKEVDEWNASRPRASIKLITENAA' A
#
# COMPACT_ATOMS: atom_id res chain seq x y z
N MET A 1 -10.39 6.94 15.26
CA MET A 1 -10.15 5.91 14.22
C MET A 1 -10.48 6.54 12.88
N ASN A 2 -9.48 6.77 12.01
CA ASN A 2 -9.67 7.47 10.75
C ASN A 2 -9.83 6.50 9.57
N MET A 3 -10.67 6.87 8.60
CA MET A 3 -11.06 6.03 7.46
C MET A 3 -10.65 6.71 6.15
N LEU A 4 -9.93 5.98 5.30
CA LEU A 4 -9.47 6.46 4.00
C LEU A 4 -10.39 5.96 2.89
N ARG A 5 -10.94 6.88 2.10
CA ARG A 5 -11.59 6.54 0.84
C ARG A 5 -10.54 6.25 -0.23
N LYS A 6 -10.94 5.54 -1.30
CA LYS A 6 -10.05 5.14 -2.42
C LYS A 6 -9.08 6.25 -2.87
N PRO A 7 -9.49 7.51 -3.14
CA PRO A 7 -8.54 8.55 -3.56
C PRO A 7 -7.42 8.81 -2.54
N ALA A 8 -7.75 8.80 -1.25
CA ALA A 8 -6.78 9.00 -0.18
C ALA A 8 -5.81 7.81 -0.07
N VAL A 9 -6.30 6.58 -0.23
CA VAL A 9 -5.45 5.38 -0.24
C VAL A 9 -4.47 5.41 -1.43
N LEU A 10 -4.93 5.78 -2.62
CA LEU A 10 -4.07 5.91 -3.81
C LEU A 10 -2.97 6.96 -3.57
N LYS A 11 -3.35 8.13 -3.06
CA LYS A 11 -2.39 9.19 -2.72
C LYS A 11 -1.38 8.74 -1.66
N LYS A 12 -1.84 8.03 -0.63
CA LYS A 12 -1.03 7.63 0.52
C LYS A 12 -0.10 6.44 0.24
N THR A 13 -0.48 5.55 -0.66
CA THR A 13 0.34 4.39 -1.06
C THR A 13 1.26 4.70 -2.25
N GLY A 14 0.93 5.72 -3.05
CA GLY A 14 1.58 6.01 -4.33
C GLY A 14 1.33 4.94 -5.40
N LEU A 15 0.35 4.05 -5.19
CA LEU A 15 0.04 2.94 -6.09
C LEU A 15 -1.25 3.20 -6.88
N SER A 16 -1.31 2.61 -8.07
CA SER A 16 -2.54 2.57 -8.87
C SER A 16 -3.58 1.65 -8.24
N TYR A 17 -4.87 1.91 -8.48
CA TYR A 17 -5.95 1.07 -7.97
C TYR A 17 -5.85 -0.39 -8.46
N PRO A 18 -5.54 -0.68 -9.75
CA PRO A 18 -5.30 -2.05 -10.19
C PRO A 18 -4.20 -2.77 -9.40
N THR A 19 -3.11 -2.07 -9.05
CA THR A 19 -2.04 -2.65 -8.23
C THR A 19 -2.53 -3.01 -6.83
N ILE A 20 -3.24 -2.09 -6.17
CA ILE A 20 -3.84 -2.32 -4.85
C ILE A 20 -4.81 -3.49 -4.91
N TYR A 21 -5.64 -3.56 -5.96
CA TYR A 21 -6.57 -4.67 -6.15
C TYR A 21 -5.87 -6.02 -6.28
N ARG A 22 -4.77 -6.11 -7.05
CA ARG A 22 -3.94 -7.32 -7.12
C ARG A 22 -3.34 -7.69 -5.77
N TYR A 23 -2.90 -6.71 -4.97
CA TYR A 23 -2.39 -6.98 -3.64
C TYR A 23 -3.47 -7.43 -2.66
N MET A 24 -4.69 -6.88 -2.74
CA MET A 24 -5.83 -7.36 -1.97
C MET A 24 -6.16 -8.83 -2.31
N GLN A 25 -6.21 -9.18 -3.61
CA GLN A 25 -6.41 -10.57 -4.05
C GLN A 25 -5.28 -11.50 -3.58
N ALA A 26 -4.04 -11.00 -3.51
CA ALA A 26 -2.89 -11.76 -3.03
C ALA A 26 -2.76 -11.79 -1.50
N GLY A 27 -3.68 -11.18 -0.73
CA GLY A 27 -3.58 -11.07 0.72
C GLY A 27 -2.42 -10.20 1.21
N LYS A 28 -1.86 -9.35 0.34
CA LYS A 28 -0.71 -8.49 0.60
C LYS A 28 -1.09 -7.05 0.93
N PHE A 29 -2.38 -6.71 0.97
CA PHE A 29 -2.88 -5.37 1.30
C PHE A 29 -4.21 -5.52 2.08
N PRO A 30 -4.49 -4.66 3.07
CA PRO A 30 -5.73 -4.73 3.84
C PRO A 30 -6.97 -4.64 2.95
N LEU A 31 -7.98 -5.46 3.25
CA LEU A 31 -9.28 -5.36 2.59
C LEU A 31 -10.04 -4.13 3.11
N PRO A 32 -10.87 -3.49 2.28
CA PRO A 32 -11.65 -2.37 2.73
C PRO A 32 -12.78 -2.82 3.66
N VAL A 33 -13.11 -1.96 4.63
CA VAL A 33 -14.32 -2.03 5.45
C VAL A 33 -15.50 -1.47 4.66
N GLN A 34 -16.61 -2.20 4.66
CA GLN A 34 -17.86 -1.74 4.07
C GLN A 34 -18.51 -0.68 4.97
N LEU A 35 -18.77 0.51 4.42
CA LEU A 35 -19.44 1.62 5.11
C LEU A 35 -20.90 1.77 4.71
N GLY A 36 -21.30 1.16 3.58
CA GLY A 36 -22.68 1.13 3.08
C GLY A 36 -22.79 0.27 1.81
N PRO A 37 -23.97 0.24 1.16
CA PRO A 37 -24.22 -0.65 0.02
C PRO A 37 -23.21 -0.49 -1.12
N ASN A 38 -22.84 0.75 -1.45
CA ASN A 38 -21.93 1.08 -2.55
C ASN A 38 -20.68 1.83 -2.08
N SER A 39 -20.33 1.75 -0.80
CA SER A 39 -19.26 2.58 -0.24
C SER A 39 -18.38 1.79 0.72
N VAL A 40 -17.07 1.94 0.52
CA VAL A 40 -16.04 1.27 1.31
C VAL A 40 -14.94 2.25 1.71
N ALA A 41 -14.16 1.90 2.73
CA ALA A 41 -12.98 2.65 3.17
C ALA A 41 -11.95 1.70 3.81
N TRP A 42 -10.73 2.17 3.95
CA TRP A 42 -9.66 1.45 4.66
C TRP A 42 -9.37 2.13 5.99
N ILE A 43 -9.01 1.34 7.00
CA ILE A 43 -8.54 1.87 8.28
C ILE A 43 -7.16 2.49 8.02
N GLU A 44 -7.01 3.78 8.36
CA GLU A 44 -5.76 4.50 8.07
C GLU A 44 -4.52 3.80 8.64
N LYS A 45 -4.63 3.31 9.88
CA LYS A 45 -3.55 2.61 10.60
C LYS A 45 -3.05 1.37 9.86
N GLU A 46 -3.96 0.58 9.28
CA GLU A 46 -3.58 -0.64 8.53
C GLU A 46 -2.84 -0.28 7.23
N VAL A 47 -3.24 0.81 6.57
CA VAL A 47 -2.55 1.31 5.37
C VAL A 47 -1.15 1.85 5.74
N ASP A 48 -1.03 2.52 6.89
CA ASP A 48 0.25 2.98 7.42
C ASP A 48 1.18 1.82 7.79
N GLU A 49 0.67 0.81 8.50
CA GLU A 49 1.41 -0.40 8.84
C GLU A 49 1.85 -1.15 7.58
N TRP A 50 0.96 -1.26 6.59
CA TRP A 50 1.29 -1.84 5.30
C TRP A 50 2.43 -1.08 4.61
N ASN A 51 2.35 0.26 4.55
CA ASN A 51 3.40 1.10 3.96
C ASN A 51 4.75 0.91 4.67
N ALA A 52 4.75 0.84 6.00
CA ALA A 52 5.95 0.64 6.80
C ALA A 52 6.59 -0.75 6.61
N SER A 53 5.79 -1.76 6.29
CA SER A 53 6.26 -3.14 6.04
C SER A 53 6.96 -3.34 4.70
N ARG A 54 6.89 -2.36 3.78
CA ARG A 54 7.42 -2.51 2.42
C ARG A 54 8.96 -2.68 2.44
N PRO A 55 9.52 -3.61 1.65
CA PRO A 55 10.96 -3.74 1.53
C PRO A 55 11.56 -2.46 0.94
N ARG A 56 12.69 -2.03 1.50
CA ARG A 56 13.46 -0.92 0.94
C ARG A 56 14.13 -1.39 -0.35
N ALA A 57 14.02 -0.58 -1.40
CA ALA A 57 14.82 -0.79 -2.59
C ALA A 57 16.30 -0.75 -2.19
N SER A 58 17.05 -1.79 -2.55
CA SER A 58 18.50 -1.81 -2.36
C SER A 58 19.15 -1.27 -3.63
N ILE A 59 20.00 -0.27 -3.49
CA ILE A 59 20.86 0.19 -4.58
C ILE A 59 22.07 -0.76 -4.61
N LYS A 60 22.33 -1.40 -5.75
CA LYS A 60 23.61 -2.09 -5.93
C LYS A 60 24.70 -1.01 -5.99
N LEU A 61 25.48 -0.90 -4.91
CA LEU A 61 26.72 -0.13 -4.97
C LEU A 61 27.62 -0.83 -5.98
N ILE A 62 27.98 -0.12 -7.04
CA ILE A 62 29.04 -0.56 -7.93
C ILE A 62 30.32 -0.39 -7.09
N THR A 63 30.78 -1.46 -6.44
CA THR A 63 32.15 -1.46 -5.91
C THR A 63 33.08 -1.47 -7.12
N GLU A 64 33.71 -0.33 -7.36
CA GLU A 64 34.79 -0.16 -8.33
C GLU A 64 35.90 -1.18 -8.09
N ASN A 65 36.45 -1.65 -9.21
CA ASN A 65 37.63 -2.51 -9.33
C ASN A 65 38.71 -2.16 -8.29
N ALA A 66 38.99 -3.10 -7.40
CA ALA A 66 40.25 -3.12 -6.68
C ALA A 66 41.21 -4.04 -7.45
N ALA A 67 42.16 -3.39 -8.13
CA ALA A 67 43.44 -3.88 -8.68
C ALA A 67 43.41 -4.96 -9.77
#